data_AF-A0A6B3P3G5-F1
#
_entry.id   AF-A0A6B3P3G5-F1
#
_cell.length_a   1.000
_cell.length_b   1.000
_cell.length_c   1.000
_cell.angle_alpha   90.00
_cell.angle_beta   90.00
_cell.angle_gamma   90.00
#
_symmetry.space_group_name_H-M   'P 1'
#
loop_
_entity.id
_entity.type
_entity.pdbx_description
1 polymer ?
#
loop_
_entity_poly.entity_id
_entity_poly.type
_entity_poly.pdbx_seq_one_letter_code
_entity_poly.pdbx_strand_id
1 'polypeptide(L)' 'MAKIHIWQEETKIIDNLVHVSTTIEMSNQSQVNLWYRFYLKYQEDINTNCDSFVIATILLAMSQGCD' A
#
# COMPACT_ATOMS: atom_id res chain seq x y z
N MET A 1 -7.67 20.49 -10.91
CA MET A 1 -8.02 19.15 -10.42
C MET A 1 -7.11 18.82 -9.25
N ALA A 2 -7.70 18.50 -8.10
CA ALA A 2 -6.99 17.90 -6.98
C ALA A 2 -6.40 16.56 -7.45
N LYS A 3 -5.07 16.40 -7.36
CA LYS A 3 -4.39 15.14 -7.69
C LYS A 3 -4.14 14.36 -6.41
N ILE A 4 -4.35 13.06 -6.47
CA ILE A 4 -3.96 12.11 -5.44
C ILE A 4 -2.79 11.32 -6.00
N HIS A 5 -1.74 11.14 -5.21
CA HIS A 5 -0.58 10.37 -5.59
C HIS A 5 -0.49 9.11 -4.73
N ILE A 6 -0.13 7.98 -5.35
CA ILE A 6 0.11 6.71 -4.67
C ILE A 6 1.54 6.30 -5.00
N TRP A 7 2.37 6.20 -3.97
CA TRP A 7 3.78 5.86 -4.08
C TRP A 7 4.02 4.50 -3.44
N GLN A 8 4.29 3.49 -4.25
CA GLN A 8 4.75 2.21 -3.73
C GLN A 8 6.21 2.38 -3.28
N GLU A 9 6.47 2.03 -2.03
CA GLU A 9 7.82 2.08 -1.48
C GLU A 9 8.57 0.81 -1.87
N GLU A 10 9.90 0.88 -1.86
CA GLU A 10 10.73 -0.30 -2.05
C GLU A 10 10.42 -1.35 -0.97
N THR A 11 10.15 -2.58 -1.41
CA THR A 11 9.92 -3.71 -0.50
C THR A 11 11.23 -4.08 0.19
N LYS A 12 11.22 -4.14 1.51
CA LYS A 12 12.42 -4.43 2.31
C LYS A 12 12.31 -5.81 2.95
N ILE A 13 13.41 -6.56 2.98
CA ILE A 13 13.49 -7.83 3.69
C ILE A 13 14.40 -7.65 4.90
N ILE A 14 13.84 -7.80 6.10
CA ILE A 14 14.54 -7.63 7.38
C ILE A 14 14.16 -8.80 8.28
N ASP A 15 15.14 -9.52 8.84
CA ASP A 15 14.91 -10.62 9.79
C ASP A 15 13.85 -11.65 9.33
N ASN A 16 13.91 -12.07 8.05
CA ASN A 16 12.98 -13.02 7.44
C ASN A 16 11.52 -12.53 7.33
N LEU A 17 11.30 -11.22 7.48
CA LEU A 17 10.04 -10.52 7.23
C LEU A 17 10.17 -9.64 5.99
N VAL A 18 9.16 -9.73 5.14
CA VAL A 18 8.97 -8.82 4.02
C VAL A 18 8.14 -7.65 4.51
N HIS A 19 8.65 -6.45 4.32
CA HIS A 19 8.02 -5.19 4.64
C HIS A 19 7.55 -4.54 3.34
N VAL A 20 6.23 -4.37 3.22
CA VAL A 20 5.63 -3.69 2.08
C VAL A 20 4.94 -2.44 2.59
N SER A 21 5.12 -1.33 1.88
CA SER A 21 4.44 -0.09 2.20
C SER A 21 4.07 0.72 0.97
N THR A 22 3.05 1.56 1.12
CA THR A 22 2.58 2.48 0.10
C THR A 22 2.13 3.76 0.77
N THR A 23 2.59 4.89 0.23
CA THR A 23 2.24 6.22 0.71
C THR A 23 1.17 6.81 -0.22
N ILE A 24 0.03 7.17 0.35
CA ILE A 24 -1.03 7.90 -0.34
C ILE A 24 -0.89 9.38 0.05
N GLU A 25 -0.68 10.23 -0.94
CA GLU A 25 -0.70 11.68 -0.77
C GLU A 25 -2.01 12.24 -1.30
N MET A 26 -2.80 12.81 -0.38
CA MET A 26 -4.08 13.44 -0.68
C MET A 26 -3.87 14.85 -1.23
N SER A 27 -4.88 15.39 -1.90
CA SER A 27 -4.78 16.72 -2.52
C SER A 27 -4.58 17.89 -1.55
N ASN A 28 -4.86 17.67 -0.26
CA ASN A 28 -4.59 18.62 0.82
C ASN A 28 -3.18 18.44 1.42
N GLN A 29 -2.30 17.69 0.75
CA GLN A 29 -0.95 17.34 1.19
C GLN A 29 -0.90 16.44 2.44
N SER A 30 -2.05 15.97 2.95
CA SER A 30 -2.04 14.94 3.99
C SER A 30 -1.57 13.61 3.42
N GLN A 31 -0.79 12.88 4.22
CA GLN A 31 -0.22 11.60 3.81
C GLN A 31 -0.76 10.48 4.70
N VAL A 32 -1.09 9.36 4.07
CA VAL A 32 -1.46 8.11 4.74
C VAL A 32 -0.44 7.06 4.31
N ASN A 33 0.28 6.50 5.27
CA ASN A 33 1.20 5.40 5.02
C ASN A 33 0.51 4.08 5.37
N LEU A 34 0.35 3.23 4.36
CA LEU A 34 -0.09 1.85 4.53
C LEU A 34 1.13 0.97 4.56
N TRP A 35 1.19 0.09 5.55
CA TRP A 35 2.26 -0.88 5.65
C TRP A 35 1.74 -2.19 6.23
N TYR A 36 2.36 -3.28 5.81
CA TYR A 36 2.15 -4.59 6.38
C TYR A 36 3.41 -5.42 6.23
N ARG A 37 3.46 -6.51 6.98
CA ARG A 37 4.58 -7.44 6.98
C ARG A 37 4.10 -8.88 6.96
N PHE A 38 4.87 -9.73 6.32
CA PHE A 38 4.64 -11.17 6.29
C PHE A 38 5.97 -11.90 6.25
N TYR A 39 5.97 -13.18 6.61
CA TYR A 39 7.19 -13.99 6.54
C TYR A 39 7.61 -14.23 5.09
N LEU A 40 8.92 -14.15 4.82
CA LEU A 40 9.51 -14.32 3.49
C LEU A 40 9.06 -15.61 2.80
N LYS A 41 8.86 -16.68 3.55
CA LYS A 41 8.38 -17.97 3.02
C LYS A 41 7.01 -17.91 2.33
N TYR A 42 6.22 -16.86 2.59
CA TYR A 42 4.90 -16.65 1.98
C TYR A 42 4.94 -15.64 0.83
N GLN A 43 6.12 -15.14 0.44
CA GLN A 43 6.21 -14.11 -0.62
C GLN A 43 5.66 -14.59 -1.96
N GLU A 44 5.81 -15.87 -2.27
CA GLU A 44 5.27 -16.46 -3.51
C GLU A 44 3.74 -16.69 -3.43
N ASP A 45 3.19 -16.79 -2.22
CA ASP A 45 1.73 -16.94 -2.00
C ASP A 45 0.99 -15.59 -2.06
N ILE A 46 1.72 -14.48 -1.88
CA ILE A 46 1.22 -13.12 -1.99
C ILE A 46 1.03 -12.79 -3.47
N ASN A 47 -0.22 -12.87 -3.92
CA ASN A 47 -0.61 -12.51 -5.29
C ASN A 47 -0.94 -11.00 -5.42
N THR A 48 -1.30 -10.57 -6.63
CA THR A 48 -1.65 -9.18 -6.95
C THR A 48 -2.75 -8.58 -6.08
N ASN A 49 -3.61 -9.38 -5.42
CA ASN A 49 -4.64 -8.86 -4.50
C ASN A 49 -4.05 -8.39 -3.17
N CYS A 50 -2.85 -8.85 -2.84
CA CYS A 50 -2.08 -8.42 -1.68
C CYS A 50 -0.99 -7.43 -2.08
N ASP A 51 -1.08 -6.81 -3.26
CA ASP A 51 -0.21 -5.71 -3.66
C ASP A 51 -0.64 -4.42 -2.95
N SER A 52 0.33 -3.69 -2.39
CA SER A 52 0.08 -2.52 -1.57
C SER A 52 -0.53 -1.36 -2.35
N PHE A 53 -0.31 -1.27 -3.66
CA PHE A 53 -0.97 -0.29 -4.53
C PHE A 53 -2.46 -0.61 -4.70
N VAL A 54 -2.81 -1.89 -4.87
CA VAL A 54 -4.21 -2.34 -4.96
C VAL A 54 -4.95 -2.04 -3.65
N ILE A 55 -4.35 -2.39 -2.52
CA ILE A 55 -4.91 -2.10 -1.19
C ILE A 55 -5.08 -0.59 -0.98
N ALA A 56 -4.07 0.22 -1.36
CA ALA A 56 -4.15 1.67 -1.28
C ALA A 56 -5.29 2.25 -2.13
N THR A 57 -5.51 1.68 -3.32
CA THR A 57 -6.60 2.10 -4.22
C THR A 57 -7.97 1.78 -3.64
N ILE A 58 -8.15 0.59 -3.06
CA ILE A 58 -9.40 0.20 -2.39
C ILE A 58 -9.69 1.12 -1.20
N LEU A 59 -8.69 1.37 -0.35
CA LEU A 59 -8.85 2.29 0.78
C LEU A 59 -9.27 3.69 0.32
N LEU A 60 -8.66 4.16 -0.78
CA LEU A 60 -9.00 5.44 -1.36
C LEU A 60 -10.47 5.48 -1.84
N ALA A 61 -10.92 4.44 -2.55
CA ALA A 61 -12.32 4.31 -2.99
C ALA A 61 -13.29 4.33 -1.80
N MET A 62 -13.02 3.55 -0.75
CA MET A 62 -13.82 3.52 0.48
C MET A 62 -13.87 4.90 1.17
N SER A 63 -12.74 5.60 1.25
CA SER A 63 -12.68 6.93 1.88
C SER A 63 -13.48 8.00 1.14
N GLN A 64 -13.76 7.77 -0.15
CA GLN A 64 -14.58 8.64 -1.00
C GLN A 64 -16.05 8.19 -1.05
N GLY A 65 -16.41 7.10 -0.38
CA GLY A 65 -17.76 6.51 -0.44
C GLY A 65 -18.09 5.91 -1.80
N CYS A 66 -17.06 5.43 -2.51
CA CYS A 66 -17.17 4.76 -3.81
C CYS A 66 -16.95 3.24 -3.69
N ASP A 67 -17.28 2.66 -2.53
CA ASP A 67 -17.25 1.21 -2.29
C ASP A 67 -18.38 0.44 -3.02
#